data_AF-A0A060C795-F1
#
_entry.id   AF-A0A060C795-F1
#
_cell.length_a   1.000
_cell.length_b   1.000
_cell.length_c   1.000
_cell.angle_alpha   90.00
_cell.angle_beta   90.00
_cell.angle_gamma   90.00
#
_symmetry.space_group_name_H-M   'P 1'
#
loop_
_entity.id
_entity.type
_entity.pdbx_description
1 polymer ?
#
loop_
_entity_poly.entity_id
_entity_poly.type
_entity_poly.pdbx_seq_one_letter_code
_entity_poly.pdbx_strand_id
1 'polypeptide(L)'
;MEWLNVGQRIEQYDIQVWSDGAWKTVAAAQAIGHMKIDRFPAVTTTKARLDILASAGYRPHPGVPAVRRRPNALNMPAAGATDSTRPRFARWP
;
A
#
# COMPACT_ATOMS: atom_id res chain seq x y z
N MET A 1 6.08 -9.68 6.40
CA MET A 1 5.56 -10.38 7.60
C MET A 1 4.20 -9.81 7.90
N GLU A 2 3.20 -10.67 8.05
CA GLU A 2 1.84 -10.26 8.40
C GLU A 2 1.59 -10.45 9.91
N TRP A 3 0.72 -9.62 10.47
CA TRP A 3 0.28 -9.77 11.85
C TRP A 3 -0.80 -10.85 11.94
N LEU A 4 -0.40 -12.10 12.21
CA LEU A 4 -1.31 -13.24 12.14
C LEU A 4 -2.40 -13.28 13.22
N ASN A 5 -2.33 -12.47 14.28
CA ASN A 5 -3.41 -12.43 15.29
C ASN A 5 -4.76 -11.97 14.71
N VAL A 6 -4.75 -11.33 13.52
CA VAL A 6 -5.96 -10.93 12.79
C VAL A 6 -6.15 -11.71 11.47
N GLY A 7 -5.46 -12.84 11.34
CA GLY A 7 -5.41 -13.69 10.15
C GLY A 7 -4.38 -13.26 9.12
N GLN A 8 -4.10 -14.16 8.18
CA GLN A 8 -3.39 -13.84 6.93
C GLN A 8 -4.35 -13.10 6.00
N ARG A 9 -3.91 -11.98 5.41
CA ARG A 9 -4.75 -11.13 4.56
C ARG A 9 -4.21 -10.96 3.16
N ILE A 10 -2.90 -10.96 2.96
CA ILE A 10 -2.32 -10.78 1.63
C ILE A 10 -2.56 -12.07 0.83
N GLU A 11 -3.21 -11.91 -0.32
CA GLU A 11 -3.56 -13.00 -1.23
C GLU A 11 -2.67 -12.97 -2.48
N GLN A 12 -2.27 -11.77 -2.92
CA GLN A 12 -1.37 -11.59 -4.07
C GLN A 12 -0.58 -10.27 -3.95
N TYR A 13 0.70 -10.33 -4.31
CA TYR A 13 1.58 -9.16 -4.35
C TYR A 13 2.73 -9.32 -5.34
N ASP A 14 3.30 -8.17 -5.72
CA ASP A 14 4.51 -8.06 -6.52
C ASP A 14 5.56 -7.21 -5.79
N ILE A 15 6.84 -7.57 -5.96
CA ILE A 15 7.98 -6.73 -5.61
C ILE A 15 8.47 -6.09 -6.91
N GLN A 16 8.56 -4.77 -6.92
CA GLN A 16 8.94 -4.01 -8.10
C GLN A 16 10.07 -3.05 -7.79
N VAL A 17 10.90 -2.80 -8.80
CA VAL A 17 12.03 -1.87 -8.77
C VAL A 17 11.84 -0.79 -9.82
N TRP A 18 12.37 0.39 -9.56
CA TRP A 18 12.39 1.47 -10.54
C TRP A 18 13.61 1.31 -11.45
N SER A 19 13.37 1.13 -12.75
CA SER A 19 14.40 0.97 -13.77
C SER A 19 13.91 1.62 -15.05
N ASP A 20 14.79 2.39 -15.70
CA ASP A 20 14.53 3.05 -17.00
C ASP A 20 13.26 3.92 -17.02
N GLY A 21 12.97 4.60 -15.90
CA GLY A 21 11.81 5.48 -15.80
C GLY A 21 10.47 4.77 -15.62
N ALA A 22 10.48 3.46 -15.34
CA ALA A 22 9.28 2.67 -15.09
C ALA A 22 9.44 1.70 -13.90
N TRP A 23 8.30 1.23 -13.38
CA TRP A 23 8.28 0.13 -12.42
C TRP A 23 8.37 -1.21 -13.16
N LYS A 24 9.29 -2.08 -12.73
CA LYS A 24 9.46 -3.44 -13.26
C LYS A 24 9.34 -4.46 -12.12
N THR A 25 8.56 -5.52 -12.33
CA THR A 25 8.42 -6.61 -11.37
C THR A 25 9.68 -7.49 -11.34
N VAL A 26 10.20 -7.73 -10.15
CA VAL A 26 11.37 -8.60 -9.90
C VAL A 26 10.99 -9.88 -9.15
N ALA A 27 9.86 -9.88 -8.45
CA ALA A 27 9.25 -11.08 -7.87
C ALA A 27 7.73 -10.91 -7.77
N ALA A 28 6.99 -12.00 -7.89
CA ALA A 28 5.53 -12.04 -7.77
C ALA A 28 5.15 -13.27 -6.95
N ALA A 29 4.18 -13.12 -6.06
CA ALA A 29 3.80 -14.17 -5.12
C ALA A 29 2.38 -13.98 -4.57
N GLN A 30 1.89 -15.00 -3.88
CA GLN A 30 0.56 -15.02 -3.28
C GLN A 30 0.59 -14.63 -1.79
N ALA A 31 0.61 -15.62 -0.91
CA ALA A 31 0.63 -15.41 0.53
C ALA A 31 2.01 -14.98 1.05
N ILE A 32 2.01 -14.10 2.07
CA ILE A 32 3.20 -13.80 2.90
C ILE A 32 3.15 -14.64 4.19
N GLY A 33 2.03 -14.63 4.91
CA GLY A 33 1.89 -15.36 6.18
C GLY A 33 2.79 -14.81 7.29
N HIS A 34 3.27 -15.69 8.18
CA HIS A 34 4.14 -15.31 9.30
C HIS A 34 5.41 -14.61 8.80
N MET A 35 6.14 -15.26 7.89
CA MET A 35 7.38 -14.71 7.36
C MET A 35 7.63 -15.28 5.98
N LYS A 36 8.05 -14.40 5.06
CA LYS A 36 8.46 -14.77 3.72
C LYS A 36 9.69 -13.98 3.31
N ILE A 37 10.63 -14.66 2.66
CA ILE A 37 11.82 -14.07 2.05
C ILE A 37 11.81 -14.46 0.58
N ASP A 38 11.51 -13.49 -0.28
CA ASP A 38 11.61 -13.67 -1.74
C ASP A 38 13.04 -13.39 -2.19
N ARG A 39 13.62 -14.34 -2.94
CA ARG A 39 14.93 -14.20 -3.56
C ARG A 39 14.74 -13.95 -5.05
N PHE A 40 15.40 -12.92 -5.56
CA PHE A 40 15.44 -12.57 -6.97
C PHE A 40 16.88 -12.13 -7.32
N PRO A 41 17.25 -12.08 -8.62
CA PRO A 41 18.58 -11.65 -9.03
C PRO A 41 18.96 -10.29 -8.45
N ALA A 42 20.26 -10.05 -8.25
CA ALA A 42 20.73 -8.75 -7.79
C ALA A 42 20.37 -7.65 -8.80
N VAL A 43 19.74 -6.58 -8.31
CA VAL A 43 19.37 -5.41 -9.12
C VAL A 43 19.85 -4.14 -8.42
N THR A 44 20.43 -3.22 -9.19
CA THR A 44 20.79 -1.87 -8.72
C THR A 44 19.63 -0.92 -9.01
N THR A 45 19.03 -0.34 -7.97
CA THR A 45 17.94 0.65 -8.12
C THR A 45 17.97 1.67 -6.99
N THR A 46 17.33 2.82 -7.20
CA THR A 46 17.09 3.84 -6.17
C THR A 46 15.74 3.69 -5.48
N LYS A 47 14.81 2.91 -6.06
CA LYS A 47 13.47 2.72 -5.51
C LYS A 47 13.03 1.28 -5.67
N ALA A 48 12.53 0.72 -4.58
CA ALA A 48 11.78 -0.53 -4.59
C ALA A 48 10.40 -0.28 -3.98
N ARG A 49 9.40 -1.07 -4.40
CA ARG A 49 8.08 -1.07 -3.79
C ARG A 49 7.55 -2.50 -3.66
N LEU A 50 6.71 -2.69 -2.67
CA LEU A 50 5.83 -3.84 -2.55
C LEU A 50 4.44 -3.39 -3.01
N ASP A 51 3.89 -4.05 -4.02
CA ASP A 51 2.56 -3.76 -4.58
C ASP A 51 1.61 -4.90 -4.19
N ILE A 52 0.62 -4.61 -3.34
CA ILE A 52 -0.37 -5.60 -2.90
C ILE A 52 -1.53 -5.59 -3.90
N LEU A 53 -1.62 -6.64 -4.70
CA LEU A 53 -2.60 -6.77 -5.79
C LEU A 53 -3.96 -7.25 -5.27
N ALA A 54 -3.96 -8.14 -4.26
CA ALA A 54 -5.17 -8.66 -3.65
C ALA A 54 -4.98 -8.89 -2.15
N SER A 55 -6.04 -8.61 -1.38
CA SER A 55 -6.07 -8.91 0.05
C SER A 55 -7.48 -9.20 0.54
N ALA A 56 -7.59 -10.13 1.49
CA ALA A 56 -8.80 -10.35 2.25
C ALA A 56 -9.09 -9.10 3.10
N GLY A 57 -10.22 -8.46 2.80
CA GLY A 57 -10.70 -7.31 3.58
C GLY A 57 -11.01 -7.69 5.03
N TYR A 58 -11.13 -6.68 5.89
CA TYR A 58 -11.63 -6.89 7.25
C TYR A 58 -13.05 -7.44 7.20
N ARG A 59 -13.25 -8.68 7.68
CA ARG A 59 -14.58 -9.20 8.00
C ARG A 59 -14.89 -8.81 9.45
N PRO A 60 -15.84 -7.88 9.70
CA PRO A 60 -16.33 -7.67 11.04
C PRO A 60 -16.96 -8.95 11.56
N HIS A 61 -16.66 -9.31 12.80
CA HIS A 61 -17.43 -10.33 13.50
C HIS A 61 -18.89 -9.89 13.55
N PRO A 62 -19.86 -10.80 13.31
CA PRO A 62 -21.27 -10.49 13.50
C PRO A 62 -21.48 -9.95 14.93
N GLY A 63 -21.96 -8.70 15.06
CA GLY A 63 -22.27 -8.08 16.34
C GLY A 63 -21.40 -6.88 16.76
N VAL A 64 -20.36 -6.51 16.00
CA VAL A 64 -19.58 -5.28 16.28
C VAL A 64 -19.97 -4.17 15.29
N PRO A 65 -20.50 -3.02 15.74
CA PRO A 65 -20.82 -1.92 14.84
C PRO A 65 -19.56 -1.34 14.20
N ALA A 66 -19.55 -1.25 12.87
CA ALA A 66 -18.46 -0.64 12.12
C ALA A 66 -18.40 0.87 12.42
N VAL A 67 -17.41 1.29 13.21
CA VAL A 67 -17.14 2.71 13.43
C VAL A 67 -16.42 3.26 12.20
N ARG A 68 -17.18 3.88 11.29
CA ARG A 68 -16.60 4.66 10.19
C ARG A 68 -16.13 6.00 10.74
N ARG A 69 -14.82 6.31 10.66
CA ARG A 69 -14.35 7.67 10.88
C ARG A 69 -15.07 8.60 9.90
N ARG A 70 -15.89 9.52 10.42
CA ARG A 70 -16.35 10.68 9.65
C ARG A 70 -15.10 11.50 9.31
N PRO A 71 -14.78 11.78 8.04
CA PRO A 71 -13.78 12.80 7.75
C PRO A 71 -14.28 14.13 8.33
N ASN A 72 -13.37 14.86 8.97
CA ASN A 72 -13.67 16.16 9.56
C ASN A 72 -14.10 17.13 8.45
N ALA A 73 -15.17 17.90 8.66
CA ALA A 73 -15.75 18.80 7.65
C ALA A 73 -14.77 19.88 7.14
N LEU A 74 -13.68 20.11 7.88
CA LEU A 74 -12.60 21.04 7.53
C LEU A 74 -11.74 20.59 6.33
N ASN A 75 -11.88 19.35 5.84
CA ASN A 75 -11.03 18.82 4.77
C ASN A 75 -11.80 18.37 3.51
N MET A 76 -13.03 18.84 3.33
CA MET A 76 -13.66 18.78 2.00
C MET A 76 -13.01 19.83 1.10
N PRO A 77 -12.50 19.49 -0.10
CA PRO A 77 -12.28 20.53 -1.09
C PRO A 77 -13.64 21.14 -1.40
N ALA A 78 -13.79 22.45 -1.17
CA ALA A 78 -14.96 23.17 -1.62
C ALA A 78 -15.16 22.87 -3.11
N ALA A 79 -16.34 22.38 -3.47
CA ALA A 79 -16.71 22.23 -4.86
C ALA A 79 -16.65 23.62 -5.52
N GLY A 80 -15.62 23.85 -6.33
CA GLY A 80 -15.45 25.07 -7.10
C GLY A 80 -14.29 25.96 -6.65
N ALA A 81 -13.06 25.58 -7.00
CA ALA A 81 -11.98 26.53 -7.25
C ALA A 81 -10.92 25.84 -8.12
N THR A 82 -10.95 26.14 -9.42
CA THR A 82 -9.81 25.95 -10.31
C THR A 82 -8.69 26.89 -9.86
N ASP A 83 -7.61 26.39 -9.27
CA ASP A 83 -6.31 27.03 -9.48
C ASP A 83 -5.14 26.08 -9.22
N SER A 84 -4.33 26.02 -10.25
CA SER A 84 -2.97 25.49 -10.38
C SER A 84 -1.97 26.07 -9.37
N THR A 85 -1.57 25.31 -8.34
CA THR A 85 -0.20 25.41 -7.81
C THR A 85 0.21 24.10 -7.11
N ARG A 86 1.27 23.45 -7.61
CA ARG A 86 1.85 22.21 -7.05
C ARG A 86 2.39 22.44 -5.63
N PRO A 87 2.15 21.56 -4.64
CA PRO A 87 2.86 21.66 -3.37
C PRO A 87 4.27 21.08 -3.48
N ARG A 88 5.25 21.91 -3.14
CA ARG A 88 6.66 21.57 -2.97
C ARG A 88 6.84 20.56 -1.83
N PHE A 89 7.76 19.62 -2.00
CA PHE A 89 8.18 18.65 -0.99
C PHE A 89 8.59 19.34 0.32
N ALA A 90 7.97 18.96 1.43
CA ALA A 90 8.39 19.34 2.78
C ALA A 90 9.54 18.43 3.24
N ARG A 91 10.68 19.06 3.53
CA ARG A 91 11.85 18.50 4.24
C ARG A 91 11.48 18.32 5.71
N TRP A 92 11.66 17.13 6.26
CA TRP A 92 11.56 16.86 7.71
C TRP A 92 12.96 16.90 8.36
N PRO A 93 13.07 17.32 9.64
CA PRO A 93 14.31 17.40 10.41
C PRO A 93 14.95 16.03 10.68
#